data_AF-A0AAF0XXR5-F1
#
_entry.id   AF-A0AAF0XXR5-F1
#
_cell.length_a   1.000
_cell.length_b   1.000
_cell.length_c   1.000
_cell.angle_alpha   90.00
_cell.angle_beta   90.00
_cell.angle_gamma   90.00
#
_symmetry.space_group_name_H-M   'P 1'
#
loop_
_entity.id
_entity.type
_entity.pdbx_description
1 polymer ?
#
loop_
_entity_poly.entity_id
_entity_poly.type
_entity_poly.pdbx_seq_one_letter_code
_entity_poly.pdbx_strand_id
1 'polypeptide(L)'
;MDDSGADWGCFSDLDYVYDDEAGDFDNFCDGDSVGSFELKICQGFYSDQEKNQEGDDSEDEDDDDDDSEDQDDDDDDDDEESSNGSEALSSSDEEVERSEKWIQHYSSSQRILLVGEGNYSFAVSLAKAFRSAHNIVATSLDSLGDLGKKYSDAVANVRELEEMGGLVLSGLDATQMKDHYFLTTQRFDRIVYNFPHVGFRFPEANGCQIKMNKDLVKGFLRNAKALLKKDSGEIHVTHKNGDPYDKWDLVKKAQKLGLVLHETMPFYQQKYPGYLNKRAHGRFSNDTFALGDCTTYKFRLPQTSS
;
A
#
# COMPACT_ATOMS: atom_id res chain seq x y z
N MET A 1 -17.73 15.68 61.40
CA MET A 1 -19.08 15.10 61.42
C MET A 1 -19.93 16.01 60.55
N ASP A 2 -20.35 15.70 59.33
CA ASP A 2 -20.43 14.50 58.48
C ASP A 2 -20.48 15.07 57.03
N ASP A 3 -19.75 14.59 56.02
CA ASP A 3 -19.84 13.34 55.24
C ASP A 3 -21.07 13.22 54.31
N SER A 4 -20.86 12.53 53.18
CA SER A 4 -21.69 12.28 51.99
C SER A 4 -21.48 13.27 50.82
N GLY A 5 -20.80 12.94 49.72
CA GLY A 5 -20.47 11.63 49.12
C GLY A 5 -21.47 11.31 48.01
N ALA A 6 -21.20 11.79 46.80
CA ALA A 6 -21.92 11.39 45.59
C ALA A 6 -21.15 10.26 44.90
N ASP A 7 -21.70 9.06 45.10
CA ASP A 7 -21.37 7.77 44.53
C ASP A 7 -21.65 7.75 43.01
N TRP A 8 -20.62 7.47 42.20
CA TRP A 8 -20.79 7.12 40.79
C TRP A 8 -20.79 5.60 40.69
N GLY A 9 -21.99 5.03 40.80
CA GLY A 9 -22.23 3.60 40.65
C GLY A 9 -21.76 3.06 39.31
N CYS A 10 -21.03 1.94 39.38
CA CYS A 10 -20.74 1.01 38.31
C CYS A 10 -21.96 0.75 37.43
N PHE A 11 -21.85 0.99 36.12
CA PHE A 11 -22.65 0.28 35.14
C PHE A 11 -21.87 -0.94 34.66
N SER A 12 -22.37 -2.08 35.10
CA SER A 12 -22.00 -3.46 34.79
C SER A 12 -22.20 -3.81 33.32
N ASP A 13 -21.26 -4.59 32.80
CA ASP A 13 -21.45 -5.83 32.04
C ASP A 13 -22.64 -5.88 31.06
N LEU A 14 -22.32 -5.70 29.77
CA LEU A 14 -23.13 -6.23 28.68
C LEU A 14 -22.47 -7.51 28.17
N ASP A 15 -23.02 -8.63 28.62
CA ASP A 15 -22.77 -9.96 28.11
C ASP A 15 -23.09 -10.03 26.61
N TYR A 16 -22.09 -10.38 25.80
CA TYR A 16 -22.29 -10.78 24.42
C TYR A 16 -22.60 -12.27 24.37
N VAL A 17 -23.89 -12.59 24.18
CA VAL A 17 -24.36 -13.94 23.86
C VAL A 17 -23.87 -14.30 22.45
N TYR A 18 -23.04 -15.33 22.35
CA TYR A 18 -22.71 -16.00 21.10
C TYR A 18 -23.63 -17.22 20.95
N ASP A 19 -24.29 -17.34 19.81
CA ASP A 19 -25.03 -18.55 19.44
C ASP A 19 -24.05 -19.71 19.23
N ASP A 20 -24.25 -20.74 20.07
CA ASP A 20 -23.59 -22.05 20.05
C ASP A 20 -24.23 -22.91 18.95
N GLU A 21 -23.48 -23.22 17.89
CA GLU A 21 -23.61 -24.52 17.22
C GLU A 21 -22.22 -25.13 17.06
N ALA A 22 -21.84 -25.91 18.08
CA ALA A 22 -20.68 -26.78 18.07
C ALA A 22 -20.93 -27.97 17.12
N GLY A 23 -20.28 -27.91 15.96
CA GLY A 23 -20.06 -29.06 15.08
C GLY A 23 -18.62 -29.55 15.25
N ASP A 24 -18.50 -30.69 15.91
CA ASP A 24 -17.29 -31.45 16.21
C ASP A 24 -16.56 -31.90 14.92
N PHE A 25 -15.30 -31.48 14.71
CA PHE A 25 -14.36 -32.20 13.84
C PHE A 25 -12.90 -31.87 14.17
N ASP A 26 -12.32 -32.70 15.02
CA ASP A 26 -10.88 -32.88 15.14
C ASP A 26 -10.28 -33.54 13.88
N ASN A 27 -8.99 -33.26 13.65
CA ASN A 27 -8.07 -33.81 12.64
C ASN A 27 -8.05 -33.11 11.28
N PHE A 28 -6.98 -32.36 10.99
CA PHE A 28 -5.89 -32.79 10.09
C PHE A 28 -4.85 -31.66 9.98
N CYS A 29 -3.69 -31.85 10.60
CA CYS A 29 -2.47 -31.12 10.28
C CYS A 29 -1.47 -32.17 9.82
N ASP A 30 -1.24 -32.25 8.51
CA ASP A 30 0.01 -32.64 7.85
C ASP A 30 -0.24 -32.78 6.35
N GLY A 31 0.66 -32.25 5.52
CA GLY A 31 0.60 -32.44 4.06
C GLY A 31 1.32 -31.37 3.24
N ASP A 32 2.64 -31.46 3.17
CA ASP A 32 3.46 -30.90 2.10
C ASP A 32 3.03 -31.46 0.72
N SER A 33 3.05 -30.63 -0.34
CA SER A 33 3.40 -31.03 -1.72
C SER A 33 3.08 -29.94 -2.74
N VAL A 34 4.14 -29.28 -3.21
CA VAL A 34 4.46 -28.76 -4.56
C VAL A 34 3.35 -28.29 -5.52
N GLY A 35 3.55 -27.08 -6.07
CA GLY A 35 2.86 -26.56 -7.24
C GLY A 35 3.55 -25.32 -7.78
N SER A 36 4.59 -25.53 -8.58
CA SER A 36 5.26 -24.51 -9.39
C SER A 36 4.30 -24.00 -10.47
N PHE A 37 3.99 -22.71 -10.48
CA PHE A 37 3.44 -22.03 -11.65
C PHE A 37 4.33 -20.83 -12.00
N GLU A 38 5.13 -21.02 -13.05
CA GLU A 38 5.70 -19.92 -13.84
C GLU A 38 4.54 -19.13 -14.47
N LEU A 39 4.50 -17.82 -14.25
CA LEU A 39 3.80 -16.89 -15.13
C LEU A 39 4.82 -15.93 -15.71
N LYS A 40 5.26 -16.22 -16.94
CA LYS A 40 5.80 -15.23 -17.86
C LYS A 40 4.63 -14.71 -18.70
N ILE A 41 4.51 -13.39 -18.82
CA ILE A 41 4.64 -12.64 -20.08
C ILE A 41 4.16 -11.20 -19.83
N CYS A 42 5.07 -10.24 -20.07
CA CYS A 42 4.73 -8.87 -20.43
C CYS A 42 4.75 -8.74 -21.95
N GLN A 43 3.98 -7.76 -22.44
CA GLN A 43 3.95 -7.14 -23.77
C GLN A 43 2.83 -7.60 -24.71
N GLY A 44 2.08 -6.62 -25.21
CA GLY A 44 1.14 -6.78 -26.32
C GLY A 44 -0.05 -5.82 -26.33
N PHE A 45 0.16 -4.51 -26.24
CA PHE A 45 -0.74 -3.55 -26.89
C PHE A 45 -0.18 -3.34 -28.31
N TYR A 46 -0.90 -3.78 -29.33
CA TYR A 46 -1.17 -3.08 -30.59
C TYR A 46 -2.09 -3.96 -31.45
N SER A 47 -2.84 -3.27 -32.29
CA SER A 47 -4.01 -3.65 -33.06
C SER A 47 -3.81 -4.83 -34.04
N ASP A 48 -4.92 -5.53 -34.31
CA ASP A 48 -5.49 -5.71 -35.65
C ASP A 48 -6.41 -6.96 -35.64
N GLN A 49 -7.72 -6.72 -35.71
CA GLN A 49 -8.69 -7.75 -36.10
C GLN A 49 -9.13 -7.44 -37.53
N GLU A 50 -8.64 -8.23 -38.48
CA GLU A 50 -9.29 -8.40 -39.77
C GLU A 50 -10.43 -9.43 -39.69
N LYS A 51 -11.59 -8.96 -40.18
CA LYS A 51 -12.53 -9.61 -41.11
C LYS A 51 -13.05 -11.03 -40.83
N ASN A 52 -14.38 -11.18 -40.85
CA ASN A 52 -15.05 -11.79 -42.01
C ASN A 52 -16.60 -11.76 -41.97
N GLN A 53 -17.16 -11.81 -43.19
CA GLN A 53 -18.53 -12.16 -43.65
C GLN A 53 -19.61 -11.07 -43.63
N GLU A 54 -20.49 -10.91 -44.63
CA GLU A 54 -20.66 -11.32 -46.04
C GLU A 54 -22.01 -10.71 -46.49
N GLY A 55 -22.22 -10.43 -47.79
CA GLY A 55 -23.52 -10.07 -48.41
C GLY A 55 -23.50 -8.68 -49.09
N ASP A 56 -23.22 -8.55 -50.39
CA ASP A 56 -23.99 -8.86 -51.61
C ASP A 56 -24.82 -7.64 -52.11
N ASP A 57 -24.95 -7.56 -53.44
CA ASP A 57 -25.67 -6.60 -54.31
C ASP A 57 -24.81 -5.57 -55.09
N SER A 58 -24.25 -6.06 -56.22
CA SER A 58 -24.50 -5.65 -57.64
C SER A 58 -24.71 -4.15 -57.96
N GLU A 59 -23.86 -3.52 -58.78
CA GLU A 59 -24.00 -3.18 -60.24
C GLU A 59 -23.66 -1.67 -60.31
N ASP A 60 -22.96 -1.04 -61.27
CA ASP A 60 -22.46 -1.34 -62.61
C ASP A 60 -21.53 -0.18 -63.04
N GLU A 61 -20.60 -0.47 -63.97
CA GLU A 61 -20.10 0.37 -65.08
C GLU A 61 -19.41 1.74 -64.78
N ASP A 62 -18.35 2.21 -65.45
CA ASP A 62 -17.50 1.74 -66.54
C ASP A 62 -16.33 2.76 -66.67
N ASP A 63 -15.21 2.29 -67.23
CA ASP A 63 -14.29 2.94 -68.18
C ASP A 63 -13.61 4.28 -67.80
N ASP A 64 -12.30 4.26 -67.60
CA ASP A 64 -11.23 4.48 -68.59
C ASP A 64 -10.85 5.97 -68.66
N ASP A 65 -9.61 6.30 -68.30
CA ASP A 65 -8.64 6.83 -69.27
C ASP A 65 -7.31 7.15 -68.57
N ASP A 66 -6.31 6.44 -69.05
CA ASP A 66 -4.87 6.64 -68.93
C ASP A 66 -4.47 7.79 -69.86
N ASP A 67 -3.63 8.72 -69.39
CA ASP A 67 -2.50 9.25 -70.18
C ASP A 67 -1.75 10.38 -69.44
N SER A 68 -0.62 9.96 -68.88
CA SER A 68 0.75 10.35 -69.24
C SER A 68 1.14 11.82 -69.59
N GLU A 69 2.36 12.14 -69.10
CA GLU A 69 3.37 13.11 -69.58
C GLU A 69 3.44 14.54 -68.97
N ASP A 70 4.35 14.65 -68.00
CA ASP A 70 5.50 15.57 -67.93
C ASP A 70 5.38 17.01 -68.47
N GLN A 71 5.65 17.97 -67.57
CA GLN A 71 6.54 19.10 -67.88
C GLN A 71 7.07 19.78 -66.61
N ASP A 72 8.40 19.87 -66.58
CA ASP A 72 9.23 20.67 -65.70
C ASP A 72 8.97 22.17 -65.90
N ASP A 73 9.09 22.97 -64.83
CA ASP A 73 9.51 24.37 -64.90
C ASP A 73 10.23 24.74 -63.60
N ASP A 74 11.52 25.04 -63.75
CA ASP A 74 12.47 25.51 -62.74
C ASP A 74 12.37 27.03 -62.49
N ASP A 75 12.87 27.44 -61.32
CA ASP A 75 13.57 28.70 -60.98
C ASP A 75 12.84 30.07 -61.02
N ASP A 76 12.76 30.77 -59.88
CA ASP A 76 13.77 31.78 -59.49
C ASP A 76 13.35 32.62 -58.25
N ASP A 77 14.40 33.09 -57.56
CA ASP A 77 14.51 33.78 -56.27
C ASP A 77 13.72 35.10 -56.08
N ASP A 78 13.44 35.45 -54.82
CA ASP A 78 13.66 36.82 -54.31
C ASP A 78 13.68 36.85 -52.75
N ASP A 79 14.86 37.16 -52.21
CA ASP A 79 15.14 37.49 -50.80
C ASP A 79 14.66 38.92 -50.47
N GLU A 80 13.95 39.13 -49.36
CA GLU A 80 14.09 40.36 -48.55
C GLU A 80 13.86 40.09 -47.05
N GLU A 81 14.87 40.46 -46.25
CA GLU A 81 14.87 40.40 -44.78
C GLU A 81 13.97 41.45 -44.11
N SER A 82 13.43 41.11 -42.92
CA SER A 82 13.39 42.06 -41.80
C SER A 82 13.24 41.38 -40.42
N SER A 83 14.35 41.38 -39.69
CA SER A 83 14.51 41.81 -38.29
C SER A 83 13.61 41.26 -37.16
N ASN A 84 14.24 40.39 -36.35
CA ASN A 84 14.38 40.41 -34.88
C ASN A 84 13.14 40.55 -33.95
N GLY A 85 12.97 39.54 -33.11
CA GLY A 85 12.19 39.59 -31.87
C GLY A 85 12.28 38.30 -31.05
N SER A 86 13.49 37.89 -30.64
CA SER A 86 13.70 36.76 -29.74
C SER A 86 13.32 37.14 -28.30
N GLU A 87 12.07 36.89 -27.92
CA GLU A 87 11.71 36.85 -26.50
C GLU A 87 12.17 35.51 -25.91
N ALA A 88 13.39 35.52 -25.39
CA ALA A 88 13.86 34.50 -24.46
C ALA A 88 13.03 34.59 -23.17
N LEU A 89 11.94 33.81 -23.11
CA LEU A 89 11.28 33.46 -21.87
C LEU A 89 12.28 32.68 -21.01
N SER A 90 12.95 33.40 -20.13
CA SER A 90 13.65 32.85 -18.98
C SER A 90 12.62 32.08 -18.14
N SER A 91 12.53 30.77 -18.35
CA SER A 91 12.07 29.88 -17.29
C SER A 91 13.14 29.94 -16.21
N SER A 92 12.97 30.91 -15.33
CA SER A 92 13.50 30.81 -13.97
C SER A 92 12.69 29.70 -13.31
N ASP A 93 12.97 28.46 -13.73
CA ASP A 93 12.75 27.28 -12.92
C ASP A 93 13.64 27.49 -11.71
N GLU A 94 13.11 28.24 -10.74
CA GLU A 94 13.58 28.19 -9.38
C GLU A 94 13.41 26.72 -8.97
N GLU A 95 14.48 25.94 -9.15
CA GLU A 95 14.72 24.75 -8.36
C GLU A 95 14.79 25.21 -6.90
N VAL A 96 13.62 25.46 -6.32
CA VAL A 96 13.45 25.53 -4.88
C VAL A 96 13.83 24.14 -4.42
N GLU A 97 15.08 24.00 -3.99
CA GLU A 97 15.58 22.89 -3.18
C GLU A 97 14.47 22.55 -2.18
N ARG A 98 13.71 21.49 -2.48
CA ARG A 98 12.49 21.20 -1.74
C ARG A 98 12.92 20.76 -0.36
N SER A 99 12.86 21.69 0.59
CA SER A 99 13.21 21.43 1.99
C SER A 99 12.51 20.16 2.46
N GLU A 100 13.27 19.27 3.08
CA GLU A 100 12.76 18.01 3.60
C GLU A 100 11.56 18.24 4.53
N LYS A 101 10.45 17.54 4.27
CA LYS A 101 9.23 17.64 5.06
C LYS A 101 9.08 16.42 5.93
N TRP A 102 8.59 16.63 7.15
CA TRP A 102 8.51 15.61 8.18
C TRP A 102 7.10 15.48 8.73
N ILE A 103 6.71 14.25 9.06
CA ILE A 103 5.55 13.93 9.89
C ILE A 103 5.94 12.82 10.86
N GLN A 104 5.93 13.14 12.15
CA GLN A 104 6.46 12.26 13.19
C GLN A 104 7.90 11.83 12.84
N HIS A 105 8.11 10.54 12.60
CA HIS A 105 9.41 9.95 12.26
C HIS A 105 9.55 9.56 10.78
N TYR A 106 8.67 10.07 9.92
CA TYR A 106 8.72 9.88 8.49
C TYR A 106 9.10 11.17 7.77
N SER A 107 9.93 11.04 6.75
CA SER A 107 10.44 12.15 5.94
C SER A 107 10.13 11.96 4.46
N SER A 108 9.94 13.07 3.75
CA SER A 108 9.81 13.10 2.29
C SER A 108 11.07 12.64 1.52
N SER A 109 12.24 12.54 2.19
CA SER A 109 13.48 12.02 1.60
C SER A 109 13.60 10.49 1.67
N GLN A 110 12.78 9.84 2.50
CA GLN A 110 12.81 8.40 2.74
C GLN A 110 12.00 7.65 1.68
N ARG A 111 12.46 6.50 1.22
CA ARG A 111 11.62 5.55 0.48
C ARG A 111 10.80 4.71 1.46
N ILE A 112 9.48 4.82 1.37
CA ILE A 112 8.53 4.27 2.35
C ILE A 112 7.66 3.21 1.68
N LEU A 113 7.63 2.01 2.26
CA LEU A 113 6.67 0.94 1.96
C LEU A 113 5.64 0.87 3.08
N LEU A 114 4.37 1.11 2.77
CA LEU A 114 3.24 0.95 3.67
C LEU A 114 2.56 -0.38 3.35
N VAL A 115 2.45 -1.25 4.35
CA VAL A 115 2.00 -2.62 4.18
C VAL A 115 0.67 -2.84 4.90
N GLY A 116 -0.26 -3.48 4.20
CA GLY A 116 -1.57 -3.84 4.77
C GLY A 116 -2.45 -2.62 5.03
N GLU A 117 -2.37 -1.62 4.16
CA GLU A 117 -3.31 -0.49 4.16
C GLU A 117 -4.74 -1.02 4.00
N GLY A 118 -5.64 -0.54 4.85
CA GLY A 118 -7.07 -0.79 4.70
C GLY A 118 -7.65 0.16 3.67
N ASN A 119 -8.15 1.32 4.12
CA ASN A 119 -8.70 2.34 3.23
C ASN A 119 -7.64 3.34 2.70
N TYR A 120 -6.33 3.07 2.82
CA TYR A 120 -5.24 3.95 2.36
C TYR A 120 -5.13 5.34 3.02
N SER A 121 -5.92 5.62 4.06
CA SER A 121 -5.94 6.94 4.69
C SER A 121 -4.64 7.30 5.42
N PHE A 122 -3.86 6.31 5.87
CA PHE A 122 -2.54 6.56 6.47
C PHE A 122 -1.55 7.03 5.40
N ALA A 123 -1.52 6.33 4.26
CA ALA A 123 -0.72 6.72 3.11
C ALA A 123 -1.01 8.14 2.62
N VAL A 124 -2.30 8.49 2.48
CA VAL A 124 -2.74 9.84 2.10
C VAL A 124 -2.32 10.88 3.14
N SER A 125 -2.38 10.55 4.44
CA SER A 125 -1.93 11.44 5.50
C SER A 125 -0.44 11.81 5.38
N LEU A 126 0.40 10.81 5.11
CA LEU A 126 1.83 11.03 4.86
C LEU A 126 2.06 11.84 3.57
N ALA A 127 1.40 11.46 2.48
CA ALA A 127 1.50 12.14 1.20
C ALA A 127 1.16 13.63 1.30
N LYS A 128 0.06 13.98 2.01
CA LYS A 128 -0.36 15.36 2.28
C LYS A 128 0.68 16.13 3.07
N ALA A 129 1.26 15.53 4.10
CA ALA A 129 2.32 16.17 4.88
C ALA A 129 3.58 16.44 4.04
N PHE A 130 3.95 15.52 3.16
CA PHE A 130 5.07 15.69 2.23
C PHE A 130 4.73 16.58 1.02
N ARG A 131 3.45 16.82 0.75
CA ARG A 131 2.92 17.42 -0.49
C ARG A 131 3.42 16.67 -1.74
N SER A 132 3.58 15.35 -1.62
CA SER A 132 4.07 14.44 -2.67
C SER A 132 3.95 13.01 -2.15
N ALA A 133 3.73 12.04 -3.04
CA ALA A 133 3.73 10.62 -2.74
C ALA A 133 4.75 9.80 -3.55
N HIS A 134 5.61 10.43 -4.37
CA HIS A 134 6.63 9.76 -5.20
C HIS A 134 7.55 8.80 -4.43
N ASN A 135 7.70 9.00 -3.13
CA ASN A 135 8.53 8.18 -2.25
C ASN A 135 7.73 7.08 -1.51
N ILE A 136 6.44 6.94 -1.77
CA ILE A 136 5.51 6.03 -1.08
C ILE A 136 5.05 4.93 -2.03
N VAL A 137 5.21 3.69 -1.57
CA VAL A 137 4.54 2.50 -2.11
C VAL A 137 3.56 2.02 -1.05
N ALA A 138 2.27 1.98 -1.35
CA ALA A 138 1.23 1.54 -0.44
C ALA A 138 0.62 0.22 -0.92
N THR A 139 0.47 -0.75 -0.02
CA THR A 139 0.01 -2.09 -0.39
C THR A 139 -1.16 -2.55 0.49
N SER A 140 -2.06 -3.33 -0.10
CA SER A 140 -3.17 -3.96 0.60
C SER A 140 -3.27 -5.44 0.25
N LEU A 141 -3.77 -6.25 1.18
CA LEU A 141 -4.11 -7.65 0.89
C LEU A 141 -5.35 -7.75 -0.01
N ASP A 142 -6.31 -6.84 0.18
CA ASP A 142 -7.52 -6.76 -0.64
C ASP A 142 -7.16 -6.38 -2.08
N SER A 143 -7.87 -6.96 -3.05
CA SER A 143 -7.80 -6.54 -4.45
C SER A 143 -8.45 -5.17 -4.64
N LEU A 144 -8.13 -4.44 -5.72
CA LEU A 144 -8.81 -3.18 -6.05
C LEU A 144 -10.35 -3.32 -6.06
N GLY A 145 -10.87 -4.43 -6.56
CA GLY A 145 -12.30 -4.71 -6.59
C GLY A 145 -12.92 -4.94 -5.20
N ASP A 146 -12.17 -5.51 -4.27
CA ASP A 146 -12.62 -5.71 -2.89
C ASP A 146 -12.53 -4.43 -2.06
N LEU A 147 -11.50 -3.60 -2.30
CA LEU A 147 -11.31 -2.32 -1.62
C LEU A 147 -12.54 -1.42 -1.75
N GLY A 148 -13.06 -1.24 -2.97
CA GLY A 148 -14.23 -0.40 -3.22
C GLY A 148 -15.53 -0.93 -2.60
N LYS A 149 -15.61 -2.24 -2.33
CA LYS A 149 -16.75 -2.86 -1.63
C LYS A 149 -16.62 -2.78 -0.12
N LYS A 150 -15.39 -2.94 0.40
CA LYS A 150 -15.10 -3.00 1.83
C LYS A 150 -15.00 -1.62 2.48
N TYR A 151 -14.48 -0.63 1.76
CA TYR A 151 -14.23 0.69 2.33
C TYR A 151 -14.78 1.77 1.40
N SER A 152 -15.73 2.55 1.92
CA SER A 152 -16.35 3.66 1.18
C SER A 152 -15.34 4.65 0.61
N ASP A 153 -14.27 4.89 1.35
CA ASP A 153 -13.30 5.96 1.05
C ASP A 153 -12.04 5.44 0.34
N ALA A 154 -11.87 4.10 0.19
CA ALA A 154 -10.64 3.54 -0.35
C ALA A 154 -10.35 4.00 -1.78
N VAL A 155 -11.38 4.02 -2.64
CA VAL A 155 -11.19 4.43 -4.05
C VAL A 155 -10.74 5.89 -4.14
N ALA A 156 -11.33 6.77 -3.34
CA ALA A 156 -10.95 8.18 -3.29
C ALA A 156 -9.52 8.36 -2.77
N ASN A 157 -9.15 7.64 -1.70
CA ASN A 157 -7.81 7.71 -1.12
C ASN A 157 -6.73 7.13 -2.05
N VAL A 158 -7.02 6.01 -2.74
CA VAL A 158 -6.11 5.42 -3.74
C VAL A 158 -5.88 6.42 -4.87
N ARG A 159 -6.96 6.97 -5.43
CA ARG A 159 -6.88 7.97 -6.50
C ARG A 159 -6.06 9.19 -6.08
N GLU A 160 -6.34 9.74 -4.90
CA GLU A 160 -5.60 10.89 -4.38
C GLU A 160 -4.11 10.55 -4.20
N LEU A 161 -3.78 9.36 -3.68
CA LEU A 161 -2.40 8.93 -3.49
C LEU A 161 -1.65 8.79 -4.83
N GLU A 162 -2.30 8.20 -5.84
CA GLU A 162 -1.75 8.04 -7.20
C GLU A 162 -1.59 9.39 -7.92
N GLU A 163 -2.56 10.30 -7.80
CA GLU A 163 -2.48 11.67 -8.34
C GLU A 163 -1.31 12.46 -7.70
N MET A 164 -0.94 12.14 -6.46
CA MET A 164 0.25 12.70 -5.79
C MET A 164 1.57 11.99 -6.15
N GLY A 165 1.53 10.99 -7.04
CA GLY A 165 2.69 10.24 -7.54
C GLY A 165 3.04 8.97 -6.75
N GLY A 166 2.17 8.53 -5.84
CA GLY A 166 2.36 7.30 -5.07
C GLY A 166 2.03 6.06 -5.89
N LEU A 167 2.67 4.93 -5.54
CA LEU A 167 2.36 3.64 -6.16
C LEU A 167 1.47 2.79 -5.25
N VAL A 168 0.36 2.31 -5.79
CA VAL A 168 -0.56 1.40 -5.08
C VAL A 168 -0.43 -0.02 -5.62
N LEU A 169 -0.21 -0.99 -4.73
CA LEU A 169 -0.15 -2.41 -5.05
C LEU A 169 -1.18 -3.20 -4.24
N SER A 170 -2.30 -3.56 -4.87
CA SER A 170 -3.36 -4.36 -4.25
C SER A 170 -3.10 -5.88 -4.37
N GLY A 171 -3.78 -6.69 -3.56
CA GLY A 171 -3.67 -8.16 -3.62
C GLY A 171 -2.34 -8.72 -3.08
N LEU A 172 -1.60 -7.94 -2.29
CA LEU A 172 -0.25 -8.26 -1.85
C LEU A 172 -0.24 -8.78 -0.41
N ASP A 173 0.18 -10.04 -0.25
CA ASP A 173 0.37 -10.66 1.05
C ASP A 173 1.69 -10.21 1.70
N ALA A 174 1.59 -9.59 2.87
CA ALA A 174 2.72 -9.12 3.67
C ALA A 174 3.76 -10.23 4.00
N THR A 175 3.33 -11.50 3.97
CA THR A 175 4.19 -12.67 4.22
C THR A 175 4.88 -13.22 2.96
N GLN A 176 4.58 -12.65 1.79
CA GLN A 176 5.13 -13.04 0.49
C GLN A 176 5.74 -11.85 -0.28
N MET A 177 5.70 -10.64 0.30
CA MET A 177 6.08 -9.40 -0.38
C MET A 177 7.54 -9.35 -0.87
N LYS A 178 8.47 -10.13 -0.27
CA LYS A 178 9.87 -10.19 -0.74
C LYS A 178 10.03 -10.86 -2.10
N ASP A 179 8.99 -11.57 -2.56
CA ASP A 179 8.97 -12.31 -3.82
C ASP A 179 8.22 -11.51 -4.91
N HIS A 180 7.60 -10.38 -4.56
CA HIS A 180 6.91 -9.51 -5.51
C HIS A 180 7.92 -8.80 -6.43
N TYR A 181 7.78 -9.00 -7.75
CA TYR A 181 8.72 -8.54 -8.78
C TYR A 181 9.19 -7.09 -8.55
N PHE A 182 8.25 -6.15 -8.47
CA PHE A 182 8.60 -4.73 -8.26
C PHE A 182 9.34 -4.51 -6.93
N LEU A 183 8.87 -5.08 -5.82
CA LEU A 183 9.43 -4.79 -4.50
C LEU A 183 10.86 -5.33 -4.36
N THR A 184 11.17 -6.46 -5.00
CA THR A 184 12.51 -7.06 -4.98
C THR A 184 13.60 -6.14 -5.54
N THR A 185 13.23 -5.27 -6.48
CA THR A 185 14.12 -4.29 -7.13
C THR A 185 14.38 -3.05 -6.26
N GLN A 186 13.65 -2.90 -5.15
CA GLN A 186 13.67 -1.72 -4.31
C GLN A 186 14.33 -2.01 -2.96
N ARG A 187 14.86 -0.97 -2.31
CA ARG A 187 15.25 -1.01 -0.89
C ARG A 187 14.65 0.17 -0.18
N PHE A 188 14.00 -0.07 0.95
CA PHE A 188 13.21 0.92 1.65
C PHE A 188 13.92 1.43 2.89
N ASP A 189 13.86 2.74 3.11
CA ASP A 189 14.28 3.37 4.36
C ASP A 189 13.27 3.08 5.46
N ARG A 190 11.98 2.98 5.12
CA ARG A 190 10.90 2.65 6.07
C ARG A 190 9.99 1.58 5.50
N ILE A 191 9.73 0.53 6.27
CA ILE A 191 8.69 -0.46 5.97
C ILE A 191 7.71 -0.48 7.14
N VAL A 192 6.49 -0.04 6.93
CA VAL A 192 5.51 0.23 7.99
C VAL A 192 4.34 -0.73 7.89
N TYR A 193 3.98 -1.37 9.00
CA TYR A 193 2.76 -2.16 9.11
C TYR A 193 2.00 -1.76 10.38
N ASN A 194 0.90 -1.03 10.20
CA ASN A 194 0.07 -0.57 11.30
C ASN A 194 -1.01 -1.60 11.64
N PHE A 195 -1.03 -2.04 12.90
CA PHE A 195 -2.02 -2.97 13.45
C PHE A 195 -2.17 -4.27 12.63
N PRO A 196 -1.08 -5.02 12.39
CA PRO A 196 -1.15 -6.27 11.65
C PRO A 196 -2.12 -7.25 12.31
N HIS A 197 -3.06 -7.81 11.55
CA HIS A 197 -4.04 -8.76 12.05
C HIS A 197 -4.52 -9.69 10.92
N VAL A 198 -4.74 -10.98 11.20
CA VAL A 198 -5.19 -11.97 10.17
C VAL A 198 -6.70 -11.93 9.89
N GLY A 199 -7.41 -10.98 10.48
CA GLY A 199 -8.87 -11.03 10.63
C GLY A 199 -9.30 -11.95 11.77
N PHE A 200 -10.60 -12.06 12.00
CA PHE A 200 -11.17 -12.74 13.16
C PHE A 200 -11.69 -14.12 12.76
N ARG A 201 -10.99 -15.18 13.19
CA ARG A 201 -11.51 -16.56 13.11
C ARG A 201 -11.95 -17.06 14.48
N PHE A 202 -11.33 -16.55 15.54
CA PHE A 202 -11.69 -16.81 16.94
C PHE A 202 -11.67 -15.48 17.72
N PRO A 203 -12.17 -15.46 18.97
CA PRO A 203 -12.06 -14.28 19.85
C PRO A 203 -10.61 -13.81 20.00
N GLU A 204 -10.40 -12.51 20.17
CA GLU A 204 -9.06 -11.89 20.20
C GLU A 204 -8.11 -12.52 21.24
N ALA A 205 -8.63 -12.87 22.42
CA ALA A 205 -7.84 -13.48 23.49
C ALA A 205 -7.61 -15.00 23.32
N ASN A 206 -8.20 -15.62 22.30
CA ASN A 206 -8.06 -17.04 22.05
C ASN A 206 -6.62 -17.40 21.61
N GLY A 207 -6.06 -18.48 22.16
CA GLY A 207 -4.70 -18.91 21.86
C GLY A 207 -4.43 -19.18 20.37
N CYS A 208 -5.41 -19.72 19.63
CA CYS A 208 -5.31 -19.94 18.18
C CYS A 208 -5.28 -18.62 17.41
N GLN A 209 -6.13 -17.65 17.77
CA GLN A 209 -6.13 -16.31 17.17
C GLN A 209 -4.78 -15.62 17.39
N ILE A 210 -4.31 -15.63 18.63
CA ILE A 210 -2.99 -15.09 19.01
C ILE A 210 -1.89 -15.78 18.22
N LYS A 211 -1.91 -17.10 18.06
CA LYS A 211 -0.90 -17.85 17.28
C LYS A 211 -0.87 -17.42 15.81
N MET A 212 -2.02 -17.31 15.15
CA MET A 212 -2.08 -16.89 13.74
C MET A 212 -1.56 -15.46 13.54
N ASN A 213 -1.98 -14.54 14.39
CA ASN A 213 -1.50 -13.17 14.42
C ASN A 213 0.02 -13.09 14.64
N LYS A 214 0.53 -13.92 15.55
CA LYS A 214 1.96 -14.09 15.80
C LYS A 214 2.73 -14.60 14.57
N ASP A 215 2.13 -15.47 13.76
CA ASP A 215 2.75 -16.00 12.56
C ASP A 215 2.74 -14.98 11.42
N LEU A 216 1.67 -14.19 11.27
CA LEU A 216 1.60 -13.03 10.37
C LEU A 216 2.75 -12.06 10.63
N VAL A 217 2.91 -11.60 11.88
CA VAL A 217 3.98 -10.65 12.25
C VAL A 217 5.37 -11.25 11.97
N LYS A 218 5.57 -12.53 12.27
CA LYS A 218 6.85 -13.23 11.97
C LYS A 218 7.10 -13.30 10.47
N GLY A 219 6.08 -13.61 9.67
CA GLY A 219 6.14 -13.64 8.21
C GLY A 219 6.49 -12.28 7.63
N PHE A 220 5.76 -11.23 8.05
CA PHE A 220 6.03 -9.85 7.67
C PHE A 220 7.47 -9.42 8.01
N LEU A 221 7.91 -9.59 9.26
CA LEU A 221 9.25 -9.16 9.69
C LEU A 221 10.35 -9.84 8.85
N ARG A 222 10.19 -11.11 8.50
CA ARG A 222 11.13 -11.84 7.64
C ARG A 222 11.18 -11.24 6.23
N ASN A 223 10.04 -10.91 5.66
CA ASN A 223 9.96 -10.32 4.32
C ASN A 223 10.48 -8.88 4.31
N ALA A 224 10.08 -8.08 5.31
CA ALA A 224 10.49 -6.69 5.45
C ALA A 224 12.02 -6.59 5.57
N LYS A 225 12.64 -7.49 6.35
CA LYS A 225 14.10 -7.58 6.47
C LYS A 225 14.81 -7.74 5.12
N ALA A 226 14.23 -8.48 4.17
CA ALA A 226 14.84 -8.71 2.85
C ALA A 226 14.77 -7.47 1.94
N LEU A 227 13.77 -6.61 2.15
CA LEU A 227 13.51 -5.40 1.38
C LEU A 227 14.11 -4.13 2.03
N LEU A 228 14.69 -4.28 3.22
CA LEU A 228 15.19 -3.17 4.02
C LEU A 228 16.54 -2.64 3.49
N LYS A 229 16.69 -1.31 3.47
CA LYS A 229 17.99 -0.69 3.25
C LYS A 229 18.95 -1.04 4.39
N LYS A 230 20.17 -1.45 4.07
CA LYS A 230 21.09 -2.07 5.04
C LYS A 230 21.51 -1.16 6.19
N ASP A 231 21.84 0.09 5.88
CA ASP A 231 22.54 0.96 6.83
C ASP A 231 21.61 1.85 7.67
N SER A 232 20.46 2.23 7.10
CA SER A 232 19.52 3.22 7.68
C SER A 232 18.07 2.76 7.69
N GLY A 233 17.78 1.57 7.18
CA GLY A 233 16.42 1.09 7.04
C GLY A 233 15.81 0.66 8.37
N GLU A 234 14.54 1.03 8.57
CA GLU A 234 13.75 0.67 9.75
C GLU A 234 12.44 -0.02 9.36
N ILE A 235 12.07 -1.03 10.13
CA ILE A 235 10.77 -1.72 10.06
C ILE A 235 9.94 -1.23 11.23
N HIS A 236 8.80 -0.61 10.94
CA HIS A 236 7.90 -0.04 11.93
C HIS A 236 6.67 -0.92 12.06
N VAL A 237 6.39 -1.40 13.27
CA VAL A 237 5.16 -2.11 13.58
C VAL A 237 4.41 -1.35 14.64
N THR A 238 3.24 -0.81 14.31
CA THR A 238 2.35 -0.19 15.29
C THR A 238 1.40 -1.23 15.85
N HIS A 239 1.31 -1.33 17.16
CA HIS A 239 0.50 -2.34 17.83
C HIS A 239 -0.15 -1.79 19.09
N LYS A 240 -1.28 -2.40 19.47
CA LYS A 240 -1.93 -2.12 20.75
C LYS A 240 -1.10 -2.67 21.91
N ASN A 241 -1.21 -2.01 23.06
CA ASN A 241 -0.60 -2.45 24.31
C ASN A 241 -1.62 -3.20 25.18
N GLY A 242 -1.14 -4.00 26.12
CA GLY A 242 -1.97 -4.71 27.11
C GLY A 242 -2.44 -6.10 26.65
N ASP A 243 -3.18 -6.79 27.51
CA ASP A 243 -3.72 -8.11 27.16
C ASP A 243 -4.84 -8.01 26.11
N PRO A 244 -4.92 -8.91 25.11
CA PRO A 244 -4.02 -10.03 24.82
C PRO A 244 -2.85 -9.69 23.90
N TYR A 245 -2.73 -8.44 23.50
CA TYR A 245 -1.77 -7.95 22.50
C TYR A 245 -0.31 -8.14 22.91
N ASP A 246 0.01 -7.99 24.20
CA ASP A 246 1.37 -8.21 24.74
C ASP A 246 1.84 -9.67 24.56
N LYS A 247 0.91 -10.64 24.51
CA LYS A 247 1.21 -12.06 24.27
C LYS A 247 1.80 -12.31 22.88
N TRP A 248 1.71 -11.34 21.97
CA TRP A 248 2.25 -11.46 20.62
C TRP A 248 3.78 -11.39 20.61
N ASP A 249 4.39 -10.69 21.58
CA ASP A 249 5.82 -10.63 21.82
C ASP A 249 6.64 -10.25 20.56
N LEU A 250 6.31 -9.08 20.00
CA LEU A 250 6.88 -8.53 18.77
C LEU A 250 8.41 -8.45 18.84
N VAL A 251 8.95 -8.00 19.98
CA VAL A 251 10.39 -7.80 20.17
C VAL A 251 11.14 -9.12 20.08
N LYS A 252 10.69 -10.17 20.81
CA LYS A 252 11.34 -11.49 20.75
C LYS A 252 11.24 -12.11 19.36
N LYS A 253 10.15 -11.86 18.63
CA LYS A 253 10.01 -12.31 17.24
C LYS A 253 11.02 -11.65 16.31
N ALA A 254 11.18 -10.34 16.41
CA ALA A 254 12.16 -9.59 15.63
C ALA A 254 13.59 -10.05 15.96
N GLN A 255 13.93 -10.21 17.25
CA GLN A 255 15.23 -10.70 17.70
C GLN A 255 15.58 -12.09 17.15
N LYS A 256 14.61 -13.02 17.15
CA LYS A 256 14.79 -14.37 16.54
C LYS A 256 15.06 -14.33 15.03
N LEU A 257 14.70 -13.24 14.36
CA LEU A 257 14.99 -13.01 12.95
C LEU A 257 16.28 -12.19 12.74
N GLY A 258 17.04 -11.91 13.80
CA GLY A 258 18.27 -11.12 13.75
C GLY A 258 18.02 -9.64 13.49
N LEU A 259 16.85 -9.12 13.89
CA LEU A 259 16.58 -7.69 13.94
C LEU A 259 16.78 -7.20 15.39
N VAL A 260 17.16 -5.93 15.54
CA VAL A 260 17.27 -5.28 16.85
C VAL A 260 16.17 -4.24 17.00
N LEU A 261 15.57 -4.17 18.20
CA LEU A 261 14.70 -3.05 18.55
C LEU A 261 15.59 -1.82 18.74
N HIS A 262 15.38 -0.80 17.92
CA HIS A 262 16.10 0.46 18.00
C HIS A 262 15.42 1.44 18.95
N GLU A 263 14.10 1.56 18.83
CA GLU A 263 13.30 2.57 19.51
C GLU A 263 11.83 2.11 19.60
N THR A 264 11.12 2.59 20.61
CA THR A 264 9.66 2.48 20.72
C THR A 264 9.07 3.87 20.94
N MET A 265 7.99 4.19 20.24
CA MET A 265 7.32 5.49 20.36
C MET A 265 5.82 5.28 20.59
N PRO A 266 5.18 6.05 21.49
CA PRO A 266 3.72 6.06 21.59
C PRO A 266 3.08 6.44 20.24
N PHE A 267 2.02 5.73 19.85
CA PHE A 267 1.28 6.02 18.64
C PHE A 267 0.01 6.81 18.96
N TYR A 268 -0.12 7.99 18.37
CA TYR A 268 -1.30 8.84 18.47
C TYR A 268 -1.91 9.04 17.09
N GLN A 269 -3.12 8.52 16.87
CA GLN A 269 -3.84 8.66 15.60
C GLN A 269 -3.97 10.13 15.17
N GLN A 270 -4.16 11.04 16.13
CA GLN A 270 -4.36 12.48 15.89
C GLN A 270 -3.11 13.17 15.29
N LYS A 271 -1.94 12.53 15.37
CA LYS A 271 -0.70 13.02 14.73
C LYS A 271 -0.65 12.75 13.24
N TYR A 272 -1.62 12.02 12.69
CA TYR A 272 -1.77 11.70 11.27
C TYR A 272 -3.14 12.21 10.79
N PRO A 273 -3.24 13.49 10.36
CA PRO A 273 -4.50 14.08 9.93
C PRO A 273 -5.17 13.28 8.82
N GLY A 274 -6.46 12.98 8.99
CA GLY A 274 -7.25 12.18 8.04
C GLY A 274 -7.09 10.66 8.18
N TYR A 275 -6.15 10.16 8.98
CA TYR A 275 -5.97 8.73 9.17
C TYR A 275 -7.13 8.11 9.97
N LEU A 276 -7.74 7.06 9.42
CA LEU A 276 -8.76 6.24 10.05
C LEU A 276 -8.32 4.77 10.05
N ASN A 277 -8.12 4.19 11.24
CA ASN A 277 -7.88 2.76 11.37
C ASN A 277 -9.14 1.97 11.00
N LYS A 278 -8.98 0.86 10.28
CA LYS A 278 -10.09 0.05 9.77
C LYS A 278 -9.98 -1.38 10.25
N ARG A 279 -11.11 -2.01 10.60
CA ARG A 279 -11.16 -3.41 11.07
C ARG A 279 -10.70 -4.41 10.02
N ALA A 280 -10.87 -4.08 8.74
CA ALA A 280 -10.43 -4.86 7.58
C ALA A 280 -10.96 -6.30 7.46
N HIS A 281 -11.92 -6.68 8.31
CA HIS A 281 -12.47 -8.03 8.34
C HIS A 281 -13.97 -8.04 8.63
N GLY A 282 -14.67 -8.98 7.99
CA GLY A 282 -16.11 -9.21 8.15
C GLY A 282 -16.98 -8.09 7.60
N ARG A 283 -18.27 -8.14 7.96
CA ARG A 283 -19.30 -7.16 7.54
C ARG A 283 -18.99 -5.73 8.00
N PHE A 284 -18.23 -5.60 9.10
CA PHE A 284 -17.83 -4.33 9.70
C PHE A 284 -16.40 -3.93 9.30
N SER A 285 -15.92 -4.38 8.14
CA SER A 285 -14.55 -4.10 7.67
C SER A 285 -14.25 -2.61 7.55
N ASN A 286 -15.25 -1.79 7.15
CA ASN A 286 -15.13 -0.33 7.07
C ASN A 286 -15.13 0.39 8.43
N ASP A 287 -15.51 -0.28 9.51
CA ASP A 287 -15.61 0.37 10.81
C ASP A 287 -14.23 0.57 11.43
N THR A 288 -14.12 1.59 12.27
CA THR A 288 -12.94 1.79 13.11
C THR A 288 -12.98 0.84 14.30
N PHE A 289 -11.84 0.69 14.98
CA PHE A 289 -11.75 -0.02 16.25
C PHE A 289 -11.09 0.87 17.31
N ALA A 290 -11.47 0.70 18.58
CA ALA A 290 -10.84 1.44 19.67
C ALA A 290 -9.35 1.09 19.73
N LEU A 291 -8.49 2.10 19.62
CA LEU A 291 -7.03 1.90 19.64
C LEU A 291 -6.51 1.67 21.08
N GLY A 292 -7.04 2.40 22.07
CA GLY A 292 -6.41 2.43 23.40
C GLY A 292 -4.96 2.90 23.32
N ASP A 293 -4.14 2.50 24.29
CA ASP A 293 -2.71 2.76 24.24
C ASP A 293 -2.04 1.91 23.15
N CYS A 294 -1.32 2.57 22.25
CA CYS A 294 -0.61 1.94 21.14
C CYS A 294 0.85 2.37 21.11
N THR A 295 1.72 1.47 20.62
CA THR A 295 3.15 1.71 20.48
C THR A 295 3.59 1.36 19.06
N THR A 296 4.39 2.23 18.44
CA THR A 296 5.17 1.91 17.24
C THR A 296 6.54 1.40 17.67
N TYR A 297 6.83 0.14 17.33
CA TYR A 297 8.12 -0.51 17.52
C TYR A 297 8.95 -0.34 16.26
N LYS A 298 10.17 0.19 16.38
CA LYS A 298 11.09 0.41 15.27
C LYS A 298 12.25 -0.59 15.34
N PHE A 299 12.33 -1.47 14.36
CA PHE A 299 13.36 -2.49 14.25
C PHE A 299 14.34 -2.15 13.13
N ARG A 300 15.60 -2.53 13.30
CA ARG A 300 16.64 -2.38 12.25
C ARG A 300 17.55 -3.58 12.20
N LEU A 301 18.40 -3.63 11.19
CA LEU A 301 19.53 -4.57 11.17
C LEU A 301 20.56 -4.17 12.24
N PRO A 302 21.25 -5.14 12.87
CA PRO A 302 22.40 -4.85 13.72
C PRO A 302 23.42 -4.04 12.93
N GLN A 303 23.93 -2.95 13.51
CA GLN A 303 25.05 -2.25 12.91
C GLN A 303 26.28 -3.13 13.05
N THR A 304 26.90 -3.48 11.92
CA THR A 304 28.26 -4.02 11.95
C THR A 304 29.19 -2.88 12.28
N SER A 305 29.89 -2.96 13.42
CA SER A 305 31.02 -2.07 13.69
C SER A 305 32.06 -2.30 12.59
N SER A 306 32.16 -1.35 11.67
CA SER A 306 33.24 -1.30 10.67
C SER A 306 34.57 -1.03 11.34
#